data_AF-A0ABD5N7M3-F1
#
_entry.id   AF-A0ABD5N7M3-F1
#
_cell.length_a   1.000
_cell.length_b   1.000
_cell.length_c   1.000
_cell.angle_alpha   90.00
_cell.angle_beta   90.00
_cell.angle_gamma   90.00
#
_symmetry.space_group_name_H-M   'P 1'
#
loop_
_entity.id
_entity.type
_entity.pdbx_description
1 polymer ?
#
loop_
_entity_poly.entity_id
_entity_poly.type
_entity_poly.pdbx_seq_one_letter_code
_entity_poly.pdbx_strand_id
1 'polypeptide(L)'
;MEIDKVQWASLKRRTREELGAERIDQVQVGKIRKTLVDRRIIFIAIPSFSYNQWIMQITQIMTNLFNRNTYLSLVWSPEIMLKQMGDYNRSHTPKINLDNIYFLDASTQTLDNPENEPTGLKKAMNALKDPVKAFQALGAKRICNIRHTLGDEDEILREVLANIHENKSKGIFIDSLGILSNYYGDNMRVLRLAHNLMHKLLEQNVKGVFPFPIDTENIQLGKELQMFADGVLILK
;
A
#
# COMPACT_ATOMS: atom_id res chain seq x y z
N MET A 1 -10.38 7.35 25.60
CA MET A 1 -9.36 7.12 24.55
C MET A 1 -9.16 8.46 23.83
N GLU A 2 -8.57 9.43 24.52
CA GLU A 2 -8.15 10.73 23.98
C GLU A 2 -6.70 10.58 23.53
N ILE A 3 -6.49 10.11 22.29
CA ILE A 3 -5.21 10.31 21.63
C ILE A 3 -5.43 11.52 20.72
N ASP A 4 -4.80 12.59 21.16
CA ASP A 4 -5.31 13.95 21.17
C ASP A 4 -5.25 14.69 19.83
N LYS A 5 -6.24 15.57 19.60
CA LYS A 5 -6.27 16.58 18.52
C LYS A 5 -4.98 17.44 18.46
N VAL A 6 -4.23 17.48 19.56
CA VAL A 6 -2.92 18.13 19.72
C VAL A 6 -1.83 17.51 18.85
N GLN A 7 -1.84 16.19 18.61
CA GLN A 7 -0.79 15.52 17.82
C GLN A 7 -0.81 15.95 16.35
N TRP A 8 -2.00 16.10 15.77
CA TRP A 8 -2.18 16.54 14.38
C TRP A 8 -1.75 17.99 14.14
N ALA A 9 -1.96 18.87 15.12
CA ALA A 9 -1.51 20.26 15.03
C ALA A 9 0.02 20.38 15.11
N SER A 10 0.68 19.49 15.87
CA SER A 10 2.15 19.48 16.00
C SER A 10 2.86 19.00 14.72
N LEU A 11 2.24 18.10 13.94
CA LEU A 11 2.80 17.61 12.67
C LEU A 11 2.88 18.69 11.58
N LYS A 12 2.01 19.71 11.62
CA LYS A 12 2.01 20.81 10.63
C LYS A 12 3.20 21.77 10.76
N ARG A 13 3.96 21.74 11.87
CA ARG A 13 4.95 22.79 12.21
C ARG A 13 6.41 22.47 11.85
N ARG A 14 6.73 21.31 11.29
CA ARG A 14 8.12 20.98 10.90
C ARG A 14 8.33 21.18 9.41
N THR A 15 9.11 22.20 9.07
CA THR A 15 9.51 22.57 7.71
C THR A 15 10.68 21.73 7.20
N ARG A 16 10.78 21.70 5.87
CA ARG A 16 11.61 20.91 4.95
C ARG A 16 13.14 20.89 5.18
N GLU A 17 13.67 21.62 6.17
CA GLU A 17 15.11 21.84 6.35
C GLU A 17 15.76 20.98 7.46
N GLU A 18 14.98 20.29 8.31
CA GLU A 18 15.52 19.40 9.35
C GLU A 18 15.71 17.94 8.91
N LEU A 19 15.18 17.55 7.73
CA LEU A 19 15.03 16.15 7.31
C LEU A 19 16.13 15.69 6.34
N GLY A 20 17.39 15.85 6.75
CA GLY A 20 18.52 15.20 6.10
C GLY A 20 18.52 13.71 6.40
N ALA A 21 18.21 12.88 5.40
CA ALA A 21 18.31 11.40 5.43
C ALA A 21 17.94 10.76 6.78
N GLU A 22 16.67 10.85 7.18
CA GLU A 22 16.21 10.19 8.41
C GLU A 22 16.47 8.69 8.33
N ARG A 23 17.32 8.19 9.23
CA ARG A 23 17.36 6.77 9.55
C ARG A 23 15.97 6.38 10.02
N ILE A 24 15.37 5.38 9.36
CA ILE A 24 14.17 4.70 9.86
C ILE A 24 14.40 4.32 11.33
N ASP A 25 13.57 4.88 12.21
CA ASP A 25 13.64 4.64 13.64
C ASP A 25 13.29 3.16 13.93
N GLN A 26 14.26 2.41 14.47
CA GLN A 26 14.08 1.00 14.84
C GLN A 26 12.96 0.81 15.88
N VAL A 27 12.69 1.84 16.70
CA VAL A 27 11.56 1.83 17.64
C VAL A 27 10.23 1.81 16.88
N GLN A 28 10.10 2.58 15.80
CA GLN A 28 8.91 2.57 14.95
C GLN A 28 8.74 1.25 14.22
N VAL A 29 9.83 0.66 13.70
CA VAL A 29 9.81 -0.68 13.09
C VAL A 29 9.30 -1.74 14.06
N GLY A 30 9.77 -1.70 15.32
CA GLY A 30 9.28 -2.56 16.39
C GLY A 30 7.78 -2.38 16.67
N LYS A 31 7.30 -1.13 16.70
CA LYS A 31 5.87 -0.81 16.86
C LYS A 31 5.03 -1.33 15.71
N ILE A 32 5.48 -1.16 14.46
CA ILE A 32 4.81 -1.70 13.27
C ILE A 32 4.69 -3.21 13.42
N ARG A 33 5.80 -3.91 13.66
CA ARG A 33 5.82 -5.37 13.79
C ARG A 33 4.87 -5.85 14.89
N LYS A 34 4.90 -5.24 16.07
CA LYS A 34 3.99 -5.59 17.17
C LYS A 34 2.52 -5.39 16.78
N THR A 35 2.20 -4.25 16.19
CA THR A 35 0.82 -3.95 15.74
C THR A 35 0.36 -4.95 14.68
N LEU A 36 1.23 -5.30 13.72
CA LEU A 36 1.02 -6.34 12.72
C LEU A 36 0.91 -7.76 13.30
N VAL A 37 1.26 -8.00 14.56
CA VAL A 37 0.94 -9.27 15.24
C VAL A 37 -0.42 -9.15 15.93
N ASP A 38 -0.63 -8.06 16.67
CA ASP A 38 -1.74 -7.92 17.63
C ASP A 38 -3.10 -7.54 17.01
N ARG A 39 -3.14 -6.85 15.85
CA ARG A 39 -4.37 -6.20 15.32
C ARG A 39 -4.73 -6.68 13.93
N ARG A 40 -5.99 -6.96 13.57
CA ARG A 40 -6.28 -7.57 12.25
C ARG A 40 -6.31 -6.54 11.13
N ILE A 41 -6.97 -5.40 11.34
CA ILE A 41 -7.11 -4.30 10.39
C ILE A 41 -6.33 -3.10 10.90
N ILE A 42 -5.32 -2.66 10.16
CA ILE A 42 -4.37 -1.65 10.61
C ILE A 42 -4.28 -0.53 9.59
N PHE A 43 -4.51 0.69 10.05
CA PHE A 43 -4.20 1.90 9.32
C PHE A 43 -2.85 2.45 9.74
N ILE A 44 -2.01 2.78 8.76
CA ILE A 44 -0.69 3.36 9.02
C ILE A 44 -0.67 4.73 8.34
N ALA A 45 -0.77 5.79 9.13
CA ALA A 45 -0.65 7.15 8.65
C ALA A 45 0.84 7.49 8.53
N ILE A 46 1.28 7.83 7.32
CA ILE A 46 2.68 7.99 6.95
C ILE A 46 2.92 9.41 6.43
N PRO A 47 3.95 10.14 6.92
CA PRO A 47 4.29 11.44 6.36
C PRO A 47 4.62 11.35 4.86
N SER A 48 4.04 12.23 4.04
CA SER A 48 4.15 12.12 2.57
C SER A 48 5.59 12.19 2.05
N PHE A 49 6.49 12.90 2.74
CA PHE A 49 7.90 13.03 2.34
C PHE A 49 8.70 11.71 2.51
N SER A 50 8.29 10.82 3.41
CA SER A 50 8.94 9.53 3.69
C SER A 50 8.08 8.34 3.27
N TYR A 51 6.97 8.59 2.55
CA TYR A 51 5.97 7.59 2.21
C TYR A 51 6.56 6.33 1.58
N ASN A 52 7.28 6.48 0.47
CA ASN A 52 7.85 5.34 -0.26
C ASN A 52 8.81 4.50 0.59
N GLN A 53 9.64 5.14 1.43
CA GLN A 53 10.56 4.41 2.31
C GLN A 53 9.80 3.56 3.33
N TRP A 54 8.75 4.12 3.93
CA TRP A 54 7.89 3.40 4.86
C TRP A 54 7.08 2.29 4.18
N ILE A 55 6.58 2.50 2.95
CA ILE A 55 5.92 1.44 2.19
C ILE A 55 6.85 0.24 2.00
N MET A 56 8.10 0.47 1.61
CA MET A 56 9.09 -0.61 1.47
C MET A 56 9.33 -1.32 2.80
N GLN A 57 9.51 -0.56 3.88
CA GLN A 57 9.75 -1.08 5.22
C GLN A 57 8.57 -1.92 5.75
N ILE A 58 7.34 -1.45 5.55
CA ILE A 58 6.13 -2.18 5.99
C ILE A 58 5.96 -3.45 5.14
N THR A 59 6.19 -3.37 3.84
CA THR A 59 6.16 -4.53 2.93
C THR A 59 7.20 -5.58 3.34
N GLN A 60 8.41 -5.15 3.68
CA GLN A 60 9.46 -6.04 4.20
C GLN A 60 9.01 -6.75 5.48
N ILE A 61 8.37 -6.04 6.42
CA ILE A 61 7.87 -6.67 7.65
C ILE A 61 6.74 -7.66 7.31
N MET A 62 5.78 -7.26 6.47
CA MET A 62 4.65 -8.08 6.04
C MET A 62 5.08 -9.39 5.39
N THR A 63 5.99 -9.33 4.42
CA THR A 63 6.49 -10.52 3.70
C THR A 63 7.31 -11.46 4.58
N ASN A 64 7.86 -10.97 5.70
CA ASN A 64 8.54 -11.80 6.69
C ASN A 64 7.60 -12.37 7.76
N LEU A 65 6.45 -11.74 7.99
CA LEU A 65 5.43 -12.26 8.94
C LEU A 65 4.46 -13.24 8.27
N PHE A 66 4.15 -13.04 6.99
CA PHE A 66 3.16 -13.81 6.27
C PHE A 66 3.77 -14.38 5.00
N ASN A 67 3.59 -15.69 4.80
CA ASN A 67 4.15 -16.43 3.67
C ASN A 67 3.42 -16.20 2.34
N ARG A 68 2.26 -15.54 2.35
CA ARG A 68 1.46 -15.19 1.16
C ARG A 68 0.71 -13.89 1.41
N ASN A 69 1.04 -12.86 0.65
CA ASN A 69 0.46 -11.53 0.75
C ASN A 69 -0.08 -11.08 -0.58
N THR A 70 -1.29 -10.54 -0.56
CA THR A 70 -1.82 -9.79 -1.68
C THR A 70 -1.36 -8.34 -1.55
N TYR A 71 -0.80 -7.77 -2.62
CA TYR A 71 -0.39 -6.37 -2.68
C TYR A 71 -1.22 -5.67 -3.76
N LEU A 72 -2.16 -4.84 -3.33
CA LEU A 72 -2.97 -4.00 -4.22
C LEU A 72 -2.34 -2.62 -4.29
N SER A 73 -1.92 -2.21 -5.49
CA SER A 73 -1.41 -0.87 -5.73
C SER A 73 -2.38 -0.07 -6.58
N LEU A 74 -2.85 1.05 -6.03
CA LEU A 74 -3.65 2.08 -6.68
C LEU A 74 -2.77 3.24 -7.19
N VAL A 75 -1.55 3.37 -6.65
CA VAL A 75 -0.62 4.43 -7.02
C VAL A 75 0.31 3.98 -8.14
N TRP A 76 1.02 2.89 -7.90
CA TRP A 76 2.15 2.45 -8.73
C TRP A 76 1.82 1.20 -9.50
N SER A 77 2.28 1.11 -10.74
CA SER A 77 2.21 -0.17 -11.45
C SER A 77 3.13 -1.20 -10.77
N PRO A 78 2.84 -2.51 -10.89
CA PRO A 78 3.69 -3.57 -10.33
C PRO A 78 5.15 -3.46 -10.77
N GLU A 79 5.43 -2.99 -11.99
CA GLU A 79 6.78 -2.78 -12.54
C GLU A 79 7.59 -1.82 -11.68
N ILE A 80 7.01 -0.65 -11.43
CA ILE A 80 7.65 0.43 -10.66
C ILE A 80 7.89 -0.07 -9.23
N MET A 81 6.88 -0.73 -8.67
CA MET A 81 6.93 -1.26 -7.31
C MET A 81 8.00 -2.35 -7.16
N LEU A 82 8.06 -3.32 -8.08
CA LEU A 82 9.07 -4.38 -8.08
C LEU A 82 10.49 -3.82 -8.22
N LYS A 83 10.68 -2.80 -9.07
CA LYS A 83 11.97 -2.11 -9.19
C LYS A 83 12.37 -1.47 -7.85
N GLN A 84 11.46 -0.75 -7.21
CA GLN A 84 11.70 -0.13 -5.91
C GLN A 84 12.04 -1.16 -4.82
N MET A 85 11.30 -2.28 -4.78
CA MET A 85 11.59 -3.38 -3.85
C MET A 85 12.96 -4.02 -4.14
N GLY A 86 13.36 -4.15 -5.40
CA GLY A 86 14.68 -4.61 -5.81
C GLY A 86 15.82 -3.68 -5.37
N ASP A 87 15.63 -2.37 -5.54
CA ASP A 87 16.59 -1.35 -5.10
C ASP A 87 16.70 -1.31 -3.57
N TYR A 88 15.57 -1.43 -2.86
CA TYR A 88 15.53 -1.58 -1.41
C TYR A 88 16.30 -2.83 -0.95
N ASN A 89 16.06 -3.98 -1.59
CA ASN A 89 16.72 -5.26 -1.26
C ASN A 89 18.23 -5.27 -1.49
N ARG A 90 18.77 -4.37 -2.34
CA ARG A 90 20.22 -4.21 -2.52
C ARG A 90 20.89 -3.50 -1.35
N SER A 91 20.15 -2.68 -0.62
CA SER A 91 20.67 -1.77 0.41
C SER A 91 20.21 -2.11 1.83
N HIS A 92 19.25 -3.03 2.00
CA HIS A 92 18.64 -3.32 3.30
C HIS A 92 18.64 -4.81 3.66
N THR A 93 18.79 -5.07 4.95
CA THR A 93 18.57 -6.38 5.58
C THR A 93 17.63 -6.22 6.78
N PRO A 94 16.63 -7.12 6.97
CA PRO A 94 16.25 -8.24 6.11
C PRO A 94 15.77 -7.81 4.71
N LYS A 95 15.58 -8.75 3.78
CA LYS A 95 15.05 -8.43 2.44
C LYS A 95 13.52 -8.57 2.43
N ILE A 96 12.88 -7.87 1.51
CA ILE A 96 11.50 -8.13 1.08
C ILE A 96 11.52 -9.49 0.36
N ASN A 97 10.70 -10.42 0.84
CA ASN A 97 10.55 -11.72 0.21
C ASN A 97 9.50 -11.64 -0.92
N LEU A 98 9.97 -11.49 -2.16
CA LEU A 98 9.11 -11.34 -3.34
C LEU A 98 8.29 -12.60 -3.63
N ASP A 99 8.76 -13.79 -3.24
CA ASP A 99 8.02 -15.05 -3.39
C ASP A 99 6.73 -15.08 -2.55
N ASN A 100 6.64 -14.19 -1.55
CA ASN A 100 5.49 -14.07 -0.67
C ASN A 100 4.51 -12.98 -1.14
N ILE A 101 4.66 -12.41 -2.34
CA ILE A 101 3.81 -11.34 -2.87
C ILE A 101 3.05 -11.76 -4.14
N TYR A 102 1.75 -11.45 -4.15
CA TYR A 102 0.84 -11.53 -5.29
C TYR A 102 0.32 -10.11 -5.57
N PHE A 103 0.62 -9.56 -6.75
CA PHE A 103 0.25 -8.19 -7.09
C PHE A 103 -1.13 -8.11 -7.73
N LEU A 104 -1.92 -7.13 -7.31
CA LEU A 104 -3.07 -6.62 -8.05
C LEU A 104 -2.73 -5.20 -8.50
N ASP A 105 -2.79 -5.01 -9.80
CA ASP A 105 -2.59 -3.73 -10.44
C ASP A 105 -3.94 -3.03 -10.61
N ALA A 106 -4.13 -1.99 -9.81
CA ALA A 106 -5.24 -1.07 -9.90
C ALA A 106 -4.73 0.38 -10.07
N SER A 107 -3.51 0.53 -10.60
CA SER A 107 -2.86 1.84 -10.68
C SER A 107 -3.62 2.82 -11.57
N THR A 108 -4.05 3.94 -11.00
CA THR A 108 -4.83 4.98 -11.71
C THR A 108 -3.95 5.88 -12.58
N GLN A 109 -2.67 6.04 -12.24
CA GLN A 109 -1.74 6.98 -12.90
C GLN A 109 -1.45 6.68 -14.37
N THR A 110 -1.83 5.50 -14.88
CA THR A 110 -1.61 5.13 -16.29
C THR A 110 -2.75 5.54 -17.22
N LEU A 111 -3.90 5.96 -16.70
CA LEU A 111 -5.09 6.23 -17.54
C LEU A 111 -5.10 7.65 -18.14
N ASP A 112 -4.51 8.64 -17.47
CA ASP A 112 -4.65 10.04 -17.88
C ASP A 112 -3.45 10.63 -18.64
N ASN A 113 -2.27 9.98 -18.66
CA ASN A 113 -1.14 10.52 -19.42
C ASN A 113 -0.05 9.49 -19.80
N PRO A 114 -0.12 8.85 -20.99
CA PRO A 114 0.92 7.93 -21.46
C PRO A 114 2.29 8.58 -21.72
N GLU A 115 2.39 9.91 -21.61
CA GLU A 115 3.63 10.69 -21.68
C GLU A 115 4.33 10.85 -20.31
N ASN A 116 3.62 10.62 -19.20
CA ASN A 116 4.18 10.65 -17.84
C ASN A 116 4.71 9.28 -17.36
N GLU A 117 4.60 8.23 -18.18
CA GLU A 117 5.44 7.06 -17.99
C GLU A 117 6.90 7.52 -18.01
N PRO A 118 7.71 7.23 -16.97
CA PRO A 118 9.12 7.57 -17.01
C PRO A 118 9.69 7.02 -18.31
N THR A 119 10.28 7.87 -19.16
CA THR A 119 10.74 7.50 -20.52
C THR A 119 11.72 6.31 -20.49
N GLY A 120 12.39 6.10 -19.36
CA GLY A 120 13.21 4.92 -19.07
C GLY A 120 12.42 3.63 -18.79
N LEU A 121 11.22 3.70 -18.20
CA LEU A 121 10.33 2.56 -17.97
C LEU A 121 9.71 2.07 -19.28
N LYS A 122 9.24 2.99 -20.14
CA LYS A 122 8.71 2.66 -21.47
C LYS A 122 9.78 2.01 -22.36
N LYS A 123 11.02 2.51 -22.31
CA LYS A 123 12.18 1.88 -22.96
C LYS A 123 12.54 0.52 -22.35
N ALA A 124 12.49 0.37 -21.02
CA ALA A 124 12.77 -0.89 -20.34
C ALA A 124 11.69 -1.95 -20.62
N MET A 125 10.42 -1.56 -20.63
CA MET A 125 9.27 -2.42 -20.93
C MET A 125 9.24 -2.83 -22.41
N ASN A 126 9.55 -1.91 -23.33
CA ASN A 126 9.72 -2.24 -24.75
C ASN A 126 10.96 -3.10 -25.03
N ALA A 127 11.99 -3.04 -24.18
CA ALA A 127 13.17 -3.91 -24.24
C ALA A 127 12.90 -5.32 -23.67
N LEU A 128 11.91 -5.45 -22.78
CA LEU A 128 11.43 -6.73 -22.27
C LEU A 128 10.45 -7.31 -23.29
N LYS A 129 10.96 -8.19 -24.17
CA LYS A 129 10.17 -8.90 -25.20
C LYS A 129 8.93 -9.63 -24.67
N ASP A 130 8.86 -9.87 -23.36
CA ASP A 130 7.72 -10.46 -22.66
C ASP A 130 7.75 -9.99 -21.18
N PRO A 131 6.90 -9.01 -20.80
CA PRO A 131 6.85 -8.50 -19.43
C PRO A 131 6.56 -9.62 -18.43
N VAL A 132 5.65 -10.55 -18.77
CA VAL A 132 5.24 -11.67 -17.91
C VAL A 132 6.42 -12.60 -17.58
N LYS A 133 7.29 -12.90 -18.56
CA LYS A 133 8.52 -13.66 -18.30
C LYS A 133 9.56 -12.88 -17.49
N ALA A 134 9.66 -11.57 -17.70
CA ALA A 134 10.51 -10.72 -16.88
C ALA A 134 10.03 -10.65 -15.42
N PHE A 135 8.71 -10.67 -15.20
CA PHE A 135 8.09 -10.69 -13.87
C PHE A 135 8.28 -12.02 -13.16
N GLN A 136 8.15 -13.14 -13.88
CA GLN A 136 8.49 -14.47 -13.35
C GLN A 136 9.99 -14.56 -12.98
N ALA A 137 10.87 -13.91 -13.75
CA ALA A 137 12.30 -13.83 -13.44
C ALA A 137 12.63 -12.93 -12.23
N LEU A 138 11.73 -12.02 -11.84
CA LEU A 138 11.85 -11.16 -10.66
C LEU A 138 11.21 -11.76 -9.39
N GLY A 139 10.63 -12.97 -9.48
CA GLY A 139 10.10 -13.72 -8.33
C GLY A 139 8.66 -13.38 -7.91
N ALA A 140 7.97 -12.49 -8.63
CA ALA A 140 6.57 -12.20 -8.36
C ALA A 140 5.67 -13.34 -8.90
N LYS A 141 4.83 -13.93 -8.04
CA LYS A 141 4.07 -15.13 -8.40
C LYS A 141 2.91 -14.89 -9.36
N ARG A 142 2.27 -13.72 -9.32
CA ARG A 142 1.14 -13.38 -10.19
C ARG A 142 0.86 -11.88 -10.15
N ILE A 143 0.57 -11.29 -11.31
CA ILE A 143 0.01 -9.94 -11.46
C ILE A 143 -1.40 -10.11 -12.02
N CYS A 144 -2.40 -9.54 -11.35
CA CYS A 144 -3.77 -9.44 -11.86
C CYS A 144 -4.07 -7.97 -12.14
N ASN A 145 -4.49 -7.64 -13.36
CA ASN A 145 -4.82 -6.27 -13.73
C ASN A 145 -6.33 -6.05 -13.57
N ILE A 146 -6.69 -5.14 -12.68
CA ILE A 146 -8.08 -4.80 -12.37
C ILE A 146 -8.38 -3.32 -12.65
N ARG A 147 -7.56 -2.63 -13.44
CA ARG A 147 -7.74 -1.20 -13.74
C ARG A 147 -9.11 -0.86 -14.36
N HIS A 148 -9.66 -1.79 -15.14
CA HIS A 148 -11.00 -1.65 -15.74
C HIS A 148 -12.12 -1.61 -14.70
N THR A 149 -11.88 -2.15 -13.51
CA THR A 149 -12.86 -2.25 -12.42
C THR A 149 -12.94 -0.99 -11.57
N LEU A 150 -12.04 -0.01 -11.78
CA LEU A 150 -11.94 1.16 -10.92
C LEU A 150 -13.21 2.00 -10.88
N GLY A 151 -14.05 1.91 -11.92
CA GLY A 151 -15.35 2.57 -11.99
C GLY A 151 -16.43 2.01 -11.05
N ASP A 152 -16.23 0.81 -10.48
CA ASP A 152 -17.21 0.09 -9.66
C ASP A 152 -16.55 -0.51 -8.40
N GLU A 153 -16.87 0.01 -7.22
CA GLU A 153 -16.32 -0.48 -5.96
C GLU A 153 -16.62 -1.96 -5.67
N ASP A 154 -17.76 -2.48 -6.13
CA ASP A 154 -18.15 -3.87 -5.90
C ASP A 154 -17.33 -4.82 -6.79
N GLU A 155 -16.92 -4.36 -7.97
CA GLU A 155 -16.01 -5.10 -8.85
C GLU A 155 -14.59 -5.14 -8.29
N ILE A 156 -14.05 -4.02 -7.80
CA ILE A 156 -12.76 -3.99 -7.08
C ILE A 156 -12.79 -4.98 -5.90
N LEU A 157 -13.84 -4.91 -5.08
CA LEU A 157 -14.01 -5.77 -3.92
C LEU A 157 -13.98 -7.25 -4.32
N ARG A 158 -14.74 -7.61 -5.36
CA ARG A 158 -14.84 -8.99 -5.85
C ARG A 158 -13.48 -9.52 -6.32
N GLU A 159 -12.76 -8.74 -7.12
CA GLU A 159 -11.44 -9.15 -7.64
C GLU A 159 -10.39 -9.28 -6.53
N VAL A 160 -10.40 -8.35 -5.57
CA VAL A 160 -9.51 -8.41 -4.40
C VAL A 160 -9.78 -9.68 -3.59
N LEU A 161 -11.04 -9.99 -3.30
CA LEU A 161 -11.42 -11.18 -2.53
C LEU A 161 -11.14 -12.48 -3.31
N ALA A 162 -11.39 -12.51 -4.61
CA ALA A 162 -11.06 -13.64 -5.48
C ALA A 162 -9.55 -13.92 -5.44
N ASN A 163 -8.72 -12.88 -5.57
CA ASN A 163 -7.27 -13.02 -5.53
C ASN A 163 -6.77 -13.52 -4.16
N ILE A 164 -7.31 -12.98 -3.06
CA ILE A 164 -7.00 -13.44 -1.71
C ILE A 164 -7.32 -14.93 -1.57
N HIS A 165 -8.50 -15.35 -2.04
CA HIS A 165 -8.96 -16.73 -1.95
C HIS A 165 -8.09 -17.68 -2.78
N GLU A 166 -7.90 -17.39 -4.08
CA GLU A 166 -7.12 -18.21 -5.01
C GLU A 166 -5.68 -18.40 -4.52
N ASN A 167 -5.06 -17.31 -4.06
CA ASN A 167 -3.67 -17.34 -3.62
C ASN A 167 -3.52 -17.84 -2.18
N LYS A 168 -4.63 -17.99 -1.44
CA LYS A 168 -4.67 -18.31 0.00
C LYS A 168 -3.86 -17.28 0.81
N SER A 169 -3.98 -16.01 0.45
CA SER A 169 -3.26 -14.92 1.11
C SER A 169 -3.66 -14.81 2.57
N LYS A 170 -2.67 -14.56 3.43
CA LYS A 170 -2.86 -14.34 4.88
C LYS A 170 -2.82 -12.87 5.27
N GLY A 171 -2.29 -12.04 4.38
CA GLY A 171 -2.37 -10.59 4.49
C GLY A 171 -2.69 -9.94 3.15
N ILE A 172 -3.26 -8.75 3.23
CA ILE A 172 -3.38 -7.80 2.14
C ILE A 172 -2.78 -6.46 2.54
N PHE A 173 -2.08 -5.85 1.60
CA PHE A 173 -1.52 -4.51 1.68
C PHE A 173 -2.12 -3.65 0.56
N ILE A 174 -2.70 -2.50 0.88
CA ILE A 174 -3.39 -1.64 -0.10
C ILE A 174 -2.80 -0.23 -0.13
N ASP A 175 -2.14 0.12 -1.22
CA ASP A 175 -1.38 1.37 -1.39
C ASP A 175 -1.91 2.26 -2.54
N SER A 176 -2.64 3.35 -2.30
CA SER A 176 -3.35 3.74 -1.09
C SER A 176 -4.81 4.01 -1.46
N LEU A 177 -5.75 3.69 -0.57
CA LEU A 177 -7.19 3.94 -0.81
C LEU A 177 -7.51 5.43 -1.03
N GLY A 178 -6.66 6.36 -0.57
CA GLY A 178 -6.87 7.79 -0.71
C GLY A 178 -7.00 8.26 -2.15
N ILE A 179 -6.28 7.60 -3.06
CA ILE A 179 -6.34 7.90 -4.51
C ILE A 179 -7.75 7.70 -5.07
N LEU A 180 -8.52 6.75 -4.55
CA LEU A 180 -9.88 6.49 -5.03
C LEU A 180 -10.82 7.64 -4.72
N SER A 181 -10.56 8.44 -3.67
CA SER A 181 -11.37 9.61 -3.37
C SER A 181 -11.23 10.67 -4.45
N ASN A 182 -10.00 10.90 -4.91
CA ASN A 182 -9.74 11.81 -6.03
C ASN A 182 -10.35 11.27 -7.33
N TYR A 183 -10.29 9.96 -7.54
CA TYR A 183 -10.86 9.31 -8.72
C TYR A 183 -12.40 9.36 -8.76
N TYR A 184 -13.07 9.09 -7.64
CA TYR A 184 -14.53 9.14 -7.56
C TYR A 184 -15.09 10.56 -7.42
N GLY A 185 -14.28 11.49 -6.91
CA GLY A 185 -14.73 12.83 -6.55
C GLY A 185 -15.48 12.88 -5.20
N ASP A 186 -15.52 11.77 -4.46
CA ASP A 186 -16.15 11.69 -3.13
C ASP A 186 -15.54 10.61 -2.22
N ASN A 187 -15.62 10.83 -0.90
CA ASN A 187 -15.17 9.86 0.10
C ASN A 187 -16.16 8.69 0.29
N MET A 188 -17.45 8.87 0.01
CA MET A 188 -18.50 7.92 0.40
C MET A 188 -18.33 6.56 -0.27
N ARG A 189 -17.94 6.54 -1.54
CA ARG A 189 -17.64 5.30 -2.27
C ARG A 189 -16.41 4.60 -1.71
N VAL A 190 -15.36 5.35 -1.37
CA VAL A 190 -14.15 4.81 -0.74
C VAL A 190 -14.46 4.22 0.64
N LEU A 191 -15.26 4.92 1.46
CA LEU A 191 -15.68 4.45 2.77
C LEU A 191 -16.52 3.18 2.68
N ARG A 192 -17.41 3.08 1.69
CA ARG A 192 -18.21 1.88 1.43
C ARG A 192 -17.32 0.70 1.03
N LEU A 193 -16.41 0.90 0.09
CA LEU A 193 -15.42 -0.09 -0.31
C LEU A 193 -14.60 -0.56 0.89
N ALA A 194 -14.04 0.39 1.65
CA ALA A 194 -13.23 0.12 2.83
C ALA A 194 -13.99 -0.70 3.88
N HIS A 195 -15.22 -0.29 4.21
CA HIS A 195 -16.08 -1.00 5.15
C HIS A 195 -16.34 -2.44 4.69
N ASN A 196 -16.80 -2.63 3.46
CA ASN A 196 -17.13 -3.96 2.92
C ASN A 196 -15.89 -4.85 2.83
N LEU A 197 -14.77 -4.30 2.38
CA LEU A 197 -13.51 -5.02 2.30
C LEU A 197 -13.03 -5.47 3.68
N MET A 198 -12.95 -4.56 4.65
CA MET A 198 -12.47 -4.89 6.00
C MET A 198 -13.37 -5.91 6.69
N HIS A 199 -14.69 -5.81 6.54
CA HIS A 199 -15.63 -6.82 7.04
C HIS A 199 -15.31 -8.20 6.46
N LYS A 200 -15.11 -8.29 5.14
CA LYS A 200 -14.77 -9.55 4.46
C LYS A 200 -13.40 -10.10 4.85
N LEU A 201 -12.41 -9.24 5.06
CA LEU A 201 -11.09 -9.64 5.57
C LEU A 201 -11.20 -10.25 6.98
N LEU A 202 -12.04 -9.67 7.86
CA LEU A 202 -12.28 -10.20 9.20
C LEU A 202 -12.97 -11.58 9.16
N GLU A 203 -14.00 -11.74 8.33
CA GLU A 203 -14.69 -13.04 8.10
C GLU A 203 -13.72 -14.12 7.63
N GLN A 204 -12.80 -13.77 6.72
CA GLN A 204 -11.83 -14.71 6.14
C GLN A 204 -10.56 -14.88 6.99
N ASN A 205 -10.46 -14.19 8.13
CA ASN A 205 -9.28 -14.16 8.98
C ASN A 205 -8.00 -13.76 8.22
N VAL A 206 -8.10 -12.72 7.39
CA VAL A 206 -7.01 -12.15 6.59
C VAL A 206 -6.57 -10.82 7.21
N LYS A 207 -5.26 -10.60 7.31
CA LYS A 207 -4.67 -9.36 7.81
C LYS A 207 -4.88 -8.23 6.81
N GLY A 208 -5.37 -7.07 7.23
CA GLY A 208 -5.48 -5.88 6.37
C GLY A 208 -4.53 -4.78 6.82
N VAL A 209 -3.68 -4.29 5.90
CA VAL A 209 -2.77 -3.16 6.14
C VAL A 209 -3.01 -2.07 5.11
N PHE A 210 -3.35 -0.89 5.61
CA PHE A 210 -3.78 0.26 4.82
C PHE A 210 -2.86 1.44 5.13
N PRO A 211 -1.69 1.52 4.45
CA PRO A 211 -0.90 2.74 4.48
C PRO A 211 -1.69 3.91 3.91
N PHE A 212 -1.44 5.10 4.45
CA PHE A 212 -2.16 6.30 4.07
C PHE A 212 -1.28 7.54 4.22
N PRO A 213 -1.11 8.36 3.18
CA PRO A 213 -0.29 9.56 3.26
C PRO A 213 -0.95 10.61 4.16
N ILE A 214 -0.15 11.23 5.03
CA ILE A 214 -0.57 12.39 5.82
C ILE A 214 -0.28 13.65 5.00
N ASP A 215 -1.24 14.02 4.16
CA ASP A 215 -1.26 15.31 3.47
C ASP A 215 -2.60 16.03 3.69
N THR A 216 -2.70 17.26 3.17
CA THR A 216 -3.87 18.12 3.34
C THR A 216 -5.12 17.58 2.64
N GLU A 217 -4.95 16.85 1.54
CA GLU A 217 -6.06 16.34 0.72
C GLU A 217 -6.68 15.10 1.38
N ASN A 218 -5.83 14.26 1.96
CA ASN A 218 -6.20 12.95 2.46
C ASN A 218 -6.60 12.96 3.95
N ILE A 219 -6.31 14.02 4.72
CA ILE A 219 -6.49 14.02 6.18
C ILE A 219 -7.92 13.72 6.65
N GLN A 220 -8.94 14.16 5.89
CA GLN A 220 -10.34 13.95 6.28
C GLN A 220 -10.74 12.49 6.08
N LEU A 221 -10.51 11.94 4.88
CA LEU A 221 -10.73 10.53 4.59
C LEU A 221 -9.93 9.64 5.55
N GLY A 222 -8.69 10.01 5.84
CA GLY A 222 -7.84 9.29 6.78
C GLY A 222 -8.43 9.22 8.18
N LYS A 223 -9.17 10.24 8.65
CA LYS A 223 -9.87 10.20 9.95
C LYS A 223 -11.12 9.31 9.90
N GLU A 224 -11.87 9.36 8.80
CA GLU A 224 -13.08 8.56 8.62
C GLU A 224 -12.72 7.06 8.52
N LEU A 225 -11.66 6.73 7.81
CA LEU A 225 -11.17 5.35 7.66
C LEU A 225 -10.67 4.74 8.98
N GLN A 226 -10.16 5.55 9.92
CA GLN A 226 -9.72 5.06 11.24
C GLN A 226 -10.83 4.40 12.03
N MET A 227 -12.10 4.75 11.76
CA MET A 227 -13.25 4.17 12.44
C MET A 227 -13.43 2.68 12.15
N PHE A 228 -12.88 2.19 11.03
CA PHE A 228 -12.95 0.78 10.64
C PHE A 228 -11.73 -0.04 11.10
N ALA A 229 -10.74 0.61 11.70
CA ALA A 229 -9.47 -0.01 12.05
C ALA A 229 -9.49 -0.63 13.46
N ASP A 230 -8.84 -1.78 13.63
CA ASP A 230 -8.52 -2.31 14.97
C ASP A 230 -7.35 -1.55 15.62
N GLY A 231 -6.53 -0.90 14.79
CA GLY A 231 -5.36 -0.16 15.21
C GLY A 231 -4.96 0.91 14.20
N VAL A 232 -4.55 2.05 14.73
CA VAL A 232 -4.02 3.17 13.94
C VAL A 232 -2.61 3.45 14.42
N LEU A 233 -1.66 3.45 13.49
CA LEU A 233 -0.28 3.81 13.75
C LEU A 233 0.05 5.09 13.00
N ILE A 234 0.53 6.11 13.71
CA ILE A 234 0.98 7.36 13.11
C ILE A 234 2.51 7.37 13.15
N LEU A 235 3.12 7.32 11.96
CA LEU A 235 4.56 7.43 11.81
C LEU A 235 4.96 8.91 11.86
N LYS A 236 6.12 9.16 12.45
CA LYS A 236 6.71 10.49 12.62
C LYS A 236 8.01 10.54 11.87
#